data_AF-A0AA35XE72-F1
#
_entry.id   AF-A0AA35XE72-F1
#
_cell.length_a   1.000
_cell.length_b   1.000
_cell.length_c   1.000
_cell.angle_alpha   90.00
_cell.angle_beta   90.00
_cell.angle_gamma   90.00
#
_symmetry.space_group_name_H-M   'P 1'
#
loop_
_entity.id
_entity.type
_entity.pdbx_description
1 polymer ?
#
loop_
_entity_poly.entity_id
_entity_poly.type
_entity_poly.pdbx_seq_one_letter_code
_entity_poly.pdbx_strand_id
1 'polypeptide(L)'
;MAFPMLNGSEINILIKIGVRYNVFGIFLLNDNDGSRTDALKEKCMRDSDAINLEISKKWLQGEGKLPITWVTFLRVLKNIDMKSLAFDIEASLRGLSLRGKSSLQGRH
;
A
#
# COMPACT_ATOMS: atom_id res chain seq x y z
N MET A 1 -15.95 2.95 9.83
CA MET A 1 -15.42 1.60 9.53
C MET A 1 -13.96 1.59 9.94
N ALA A 2 -13.55 0.69 10.82
CA ALA A 2 -12.14 0.54 11.19
C ALA A 2 -11.51 -0.54 10.30
N PHE A 3 -10.45 -0.18 9.59
CA PHE A 3 -9.62 -1.15 8.84
C PHE A 3 -8.56 -1.72 9.80
N PRO A 4 -8.09 -2.96 9.57
CA PRO A 4 -6.92 -3.48 10.29
C PRO A 4 -5.69 -2.57 10.09
N MET A 5 -4.69 -2.66 10.95
CA MET A 5 -3.41 -1.97 10.69
C MET A 5 -2.68 -2.65 9.52
N LEU A 6 -2.11 -1.85 8.62
CA LEU A 6 -1.29 -2.35 7.52
C LEU A 6 -0.01 -2.94 8.08
N ASN A 7 0.31 -4.20 7.75
CA ASN A 7 1.52 -4.86 8.23
C ASN A 7 2.37 -5.48 7.11
N GLY A 8 3.54 -6.02 7.49
CA GLY A 8 4.57 -6.52 6.58
C GLY A 8 4.14 -7.65 5.65
N SER A 9 3.19 -8.51 6.03
CA SER A 9 2.74 -9.62 5.16
C SER A 9 1.75 -9.16 4.09
N GLU A 10 1.07 -8.04 4.32
CA GLU A 10 0.11 -7.43 3.41
C GLU A 10 0.78 -6.58 2.32
N ILE A 11 2.07 -6.27 2.47
CA ILE A 11 2.92 -5.54 1.51
C ILE A 11 3.05 -6.27 0.17
N ASN A 12 2.90 -7.59 0.10
CA ASN A 12 3.09 -8.32 -1.15
C ASN A 12 2.07 -7.93 -2.23
N ILE A 13 0.94 -7.31 -1.86
CA ILE A 13 -0.03 -6.78 -2.82
C ILE A 13 0.54 -5.59 -3.62
N LEU A 14 1.62 -4.98 -3.16
CA LEU A 14 2.26 -3.79 -3.72
C LEU A 14 3.11 -4.11 -4.95
N ILE A 15 3.45 -5.38 -5.14
CA ILE A 15 4.03 -5.90 -6.38
C ILE A 15 3.07 -5.65 -7.57
N LYS A 16 1.75 -5.65 -7.32
CA LYS A 16 0.73 -5.39 -8.37
C LYS A 16 0.67 -3.94 -8.87
N ILE A 17 1.46 -3.03 -8.27
CA ILE A 17 1.54 -1.62 -8.71
C ILE A 17 2.35 -1.50 -10.01
N GLY A 18 3.30 -2.41 -10.24
CA GLY A 18 4.12 -2.45 -11.46
C GLY A 18 4.94 -1.17 -11.66
N VAL A 19 5.08 -0.73 -12.91
CA VAL A 19 5.99 0.39 -13.28
C VAL A 19 5.58 1.78 -12.78
N ARG A 20 4.46 1.91 -12.06
CA ARG A 20 3.96 3.20 -11.52
C ARG A 20 4.67 3.64 -10.24
N TYR A 21 5.79 3.00 -9.89
CA TYR A 21 6.56 3.24 -8.68
C TYR A 21 7.01 4.70 -8.51
N ASN A 22 7.23 5.42 -9.61
CA ASN A 22 7.58 6.85 -9.64
C ASN A 22 6.47 7.71 -9.01
N VAL A 23 5.24 7.59 -9.50
CA VAL A 23 4.10 8.35 -8.96
C VAL A 23 3.75 7.85 -7.56
N PHE A 24 3.88 6.54 -7.34
CA PHE A 24 3.63 5.91 -6.05
C PHE A 24 4.59 6.41 -4.95
N GLY A 25 5.89 6.55 -5.26
CA GLY A 25 6.91 7.09 -4.37
C GLY A 25 6.68 8.55 -4.02
N ILE A 26 6.33 9.38 -5.01
CA ILE A 26 5.97 10.80 -4.80
C ILE A 26 4.87 10.91 -3.73
N PHE A 27 3.80 10.12 -3.83
CA PHE A 27 2.68 10.22 -2.90
C PHE A 27 2.96 9.61 -1.52
N LEU A 28 3.55 8.41 -1.44
CA LEU A 28 3.76 7.74 -0.14
C LEU A 28 4.92 8.33 0.66
N LEU A 29 6.02 8.65 -0.01
CA LEU A 29 7.23 9.16 0.63
C LEU A 29 7.27 10.69 0.68
N ASN A 30 6.27 11.37 0.12
CA ASN A 30 6.28 12.82 -0.09
C ASN A 30 7.55 13.26 -0.85
N ASP A 31 7.93 12.46 -1.84
CA ASP A 31 9.15 12.59 -2.65
C ASP A 31 8.91 13.53 -3.84
N ASN A 32 8.61 14.80 -3.55
CA ASN A 32 8.12 15.75 -4.55
C ASN A 32 9.11 16.05 -5.68
N ASP A 33 10.41 15.83 -5.45
CA ASP A 33 11.48 16.01 -6.45
C ASP A 33 11.92 14.69 -7.12
N GLY A 34 11.35 13.55 -6.70
CA GLY A 34 11.66 12.23 -7.24
C GLY A 34 13.04 11.67 -6.84
N SER A 35 13.84 12.40 -6.05
CA SER A 35 15.23 12.06 -5.75
C SER A 35 15.36 10.74 -4.97
N ARG A 36 14.43 10.48 -4.04
CA ARG A 36 14.43 9.24 -3.27
C ARG A 36 14.03 8.07 -4.15
N THR A 37 13.04 8.27 -5.01
CA THR A 37 12.58 7.24 -5.94
C THR A 37 13.66 6.91 -6.97
N ASP A 38 14.42 7.91 -7.44
CA ASP A 38 15.54 7.71 -8.36
C ASP A 38 16.70 6.94 -7.71
N ALA A 39 17.04 7.25 -6.46
CA ALA A 39 18.03 6.47 -5.70
C ALA A 39 17.60 4.99 -5.54
N LEU A 40 16.30 4.75 -5.40
CA LEU A 40 15.76 3.39 -5.34
C LEU A 40 15.84 2.66 -6.68
N LYS A 41 15.71 3.35 -7.81
CA LYS A 41 15.86 2.72 -9.14
C LYS A 41 17.24 2.07 -9.29
N GLU A 42 18.28 2.79 -8.92
CA GLU A 42 19.65 2.29 -9.02
C GLU A 42 19.90 1.16 -7.99
N LYS A 43 19.44 1.32 -6.75
CA LYS A 43 19.55 0.29 -5.70
C LYS A 43 18.84 -1.02 -6.07
N CYS A 44 17.68 -0.93 -6.71
CA CYS A 44 16.83 -2.06 -7.06
C CYS A 44 17.05 -2.55 -8.50
N MET A 45 18.15 -2.16 -9.17
CA MET A 45 18.46 -2.59 -10.54
C MET A 45 17.32 -2.35 -11.54
N ARG A 46 16.54 -1.28 -11.34
CA ARG A 46 15.36 -0.91 -12.14
C ARG A 46 14.22 -1.94 -12.16
N ASP A 47 14.25 -2.92 -11.26
CA ASP A 47 13.15 -3.85 -11.04
C ASP A 47 11.98 -3.11 -10.37
N SER A 48 10.85 -2.99 -11.08
CA SER A 48 9.70 -2.23 -10.60
C SER A 48 9.13 -2.80 -9.30
N ASP A 49 9.17 -4.11 -9.13
CA ASP A 49 8.55 -4.80 -8.01
C ASP A 49 9.40 -4.62 -6.75
N ALA A 50 10.73 -4.73 -6.90
CA ALA A 50 11.68 -4.41 -5.86
C ALA A 50 11.61 -2.93 -5.45
N ILE A 51 11.44 -2.00 -6.40
CA ILE A 51 11.29 -0.57 -6.10
C ILE A 51 10.00 -0.32 -5.32
N ASN A 52 8.86 -0.86 -5.78
CA ASN A 52 7.57 -0.74 -5.08
C ASN A 52 7.65 -1.28 -3.66
N LEU A 53 8.30 -2.44 -3.49
CA LEU A 53 8.50 -3.07 -2.19
C LEU A 53 9.32 -2.16 -1.26
N GLU A 54 10.40 -1.58 -1.76
CA GLU A 54 11.28 -0.72 -0.96
C GLU A 54 10.61 0.62 -0.60
N ILE A 55 9.89 1.26 -1.53
CA ILE A 55 9.06 2.44 -1.25
C ILE A 55 8.10 2.16 -0.10
N SER A 56 7.46 0.99 -0.14
CA SER A 56 6.46 0.59 0.84
C SER A 56 7.05 0.31 2.21
N LYS A 57 8.22 -0.36 2.26
CA LYS A 57 8.97 -0.56 3.51
C LYS A 57 9.34 0.78 4.14
N LYS A 58 9.84 1.72 3.35
CA LYS A 58 10.20 3.07 3.81
C LYS A 58 8.99 3.83 4.35
N TRP A 59 7.84 3.74 3.68
CA TRP A 59 6.62 4.35 4.20
C TRP A 59 6.17 3.74 5.53
N LEU A 60 6.21 2.41 5.66
CA LEU A 60 5.88 1.69 6.89
C LEU A 60 6.85 1.96 8.04
N GLN A 61 8.10 2.31 7.73
CA GLN A 61 9.09 2.77 8.70
C GLN A 61 8.87 4.24 9.13
N GLY A 62 7.84 4.90 8.59
CA GLY A 62 7.51 6.28 8.92
C GLY A 62 8.29 7.31 8.12
N GLU A 63 9.00 6.93 7.05
CA GLU A 63 9.74 7.89 6.24
C GLU A 63 8.85 8.73 5.29
N GLY A 64 7.52 8.57 5.36
CA GLY A 64 6.53 9.35 4.64
C GLY A 64 5.71 10.24 5.59
N LYS A 65 5.07 11.29 5.06
CA LYS A 65 4.23 12.20 5.86
C LYS A 65 2.80 11.69 6.08
N LEU A 66 2.36 10.73 5.26
CA LEU A 66 0.99 10.25 5.30
C LEU A 66 0.82 9.14 6.35
N PRO A 67 -0.32 9.10 7.07
CA PRO A 67 -0.58 8.08 8.08
C PRO A 67 -0.53 6.67 7.53
N ILE A 68 0.19 5.77 8.20
CA ILE A 68 0.34 4.36 7.83
C ILE A 68 -0.98 3.60 8.05
N THR A 69 -1.85 3.64 7.05
CA THR A 69 -3.23 3.13 7.13
C THR A 69 -3.72 2.66 5.77
N TRP A 70 -4.63 1.68 5.74
CA TRP A 70 -5.28 1.25 4.50
C TRP A 70 -6.04 2.37 3.80
N VAL A 71 -6.65 3.30 4.53
CA VAL A 71 -7.38 4.44 3.95
C VAL A 71 -6.43 5.30 3.12
N THR A 72 -5.26 5.63 3.68
CA THR A 72 -4.24 6.39 2.99
C THR A 72 -3.72 5.63 1.77
N PHE A 73 -3.43 4.35 1.94
CA PHE A 73 -2.94 3.50 0.86
C PHE A 73 -3.94 3.44 -0.32
N LEU A 74 -5.21 3.16 -0.04
CA LEU A 74 -6.28 3.14 -1.04
C LEU A 74 -6.47 4.49 -1.74
N ARG A 75 -6.30 5.60 -1.01
CA ARG A 75 -6.35 6.95 -1.60
C ARG A 75 -5.20 7.16 -2.58
N VAL A 76 -3.98 6.74 -2.22
CA VAL A 76 -2.83 6.83 -3.12
C VAL A 76 -3.06 5.99 -4.39
N LEU A 77 -3.52 4.75 -4.25
CA LEU A 77 -3.85 3.91 -5.40
C LEU A 77 -4.86 4.57 -6.34
N LYS A 78 -5.93 5.17 -5.78
CA LYS A 78 -6.94 5.89 -6.56
C LYS A 78 -6.35 7.11 -7.28
N ASN A 79 -5.40 7.81 -6.66
CA ASN A 79 -4.71 8.98 -7.25
C ASN A 79 -3.75 8.60 -8.37
N ILE A 80 -3.15 7.41 -8.34
CA ILE A 80 -2.24 6.92 -9.40
C ILE A 80 -2.97 6.11 -10.48
N ASP A 81 -4.29 6.24 -10.56
CA ASP A 81 -5.19 5.56 -11.49
C ASP A 81 -5.23 4.02 -11.36
N MET A 82 -4.88 3.51 -10.18
CA MET A 82 -4.97 2.08 -9.83
C MET A 82 -6.30 1.75 -9.16
N LYS A 83 -7.40 2.22 -9.73
CA LYS A 83 -8.75 2.14 -9.14
C LYS A 83 -9.24 0.68 -9.00
N SER A 84 -8.94 -0.18 -9.98
CA SER A 84 -9.31 -1.61 -9.92
C SER A 84 -8.61 -2.30 -8.76
N LEU A 85 -7.29 -2.09 -8.62
CA LEU A 85 -6.53 -2.65 -7.51
C LEU A 85 -7.03 -2.11 -6.16
N ALA A 86 -7.32 -0.81 -6.08
CA ALA A 86 -7.90 -0.22 -4.88
C ALA A 86 -9.26 -0.86 -4.53
N PHE A 87 -10.10 -1.14 -5.53
CA PHE A 87 -11.38 -1.81 -5.34
C PHE A 87 -11.21 -3.25 -4.83
N ASP A 88 -10.33 -4.04 -5.44
CA ASP A 88 -10.09 -5.43 -5.05
C ASP A 88 -9.59 -5.54 -3.60
N ILE A 89 -8.72 -4.61 -3.19
CA ILE A 89 -8.21 -4.51 -1.83
C ILE A 89 -9.33 -4.10 -0.88
N GLU A 90 -10.11 -3.08 -1.23
CA GLU A 90 -11.21 -2.60 -0.42
C GLU A 90 -12.28 -3.70 -0.21
N ALA A 91 -12.59 -4.47 -1.25
CA ALA A 91 -13.48 -5.63 -1.20
C ALA A 91 -12.91 -6.73 -0.29
N SER A 92 -11.62 -7.05 -0.40
CA SER A 92 -10.94 -8.05 0.44
C SER A 92 -10.96 -7.66 1.92
N LEU A 93 -10.66 -6.39 2.23
CA LEU A 93 -10.70 -5.86 3.59
C LEU A 93 -12.12 -5.90 4.19
N ARG A 94 -13.15 -5.62 3.38
CA ARG A 94 -14.55 -5.75 3.80
C ARG A 94 -14.94 -7.20 4.06
N GLY A 95 -14.51 -8.13 3.21
CA GLY A 95 -14.73 -9.57 3.39
C GLY A 95 -14.09 -10.10 4.68
N LEU A 96 -12.87 -9.66 4.99
CA LEU A 96 -12.19 -9.98 6.25
C LEU A 96 -12.91 -9.38 7.48
N SER A 97 -13.40 -8.14 7.36
CA SER A 97 -14.18 -7.47 8.41
C SER A 97 -15.51 -8.18 8.72
N LEU A 98 -16.16 -8.76 7.72
CA LEU A 98 -17.37 -9.56 7.89
C LEU A 98 -17.07 -10.91 8.56
N ARG A 99 -15.96 -11.57 8.20
CA ARG A 99 -15.55 -12.86 8.79
C ARG A 99 -15.21 -12.76 10.28
N GLY A 100 -14.69 -11.61 10.73
CA GLY A 100 -14.39 -11.34 12.15
C GLY A 100 -15.61 -11.02 13.01
N LYS A 101 -16.78 -10.70 12.41
CA LYS A 101 -18.03 -10.44 13.15
C LYS A 101 -18.90 -11.68 13.34
N SER A 102 -18.67 -12.73 12.56
CA SER A 102 -19.46 -13.97 12.61
C SER A 102 -19.02 -14.95 13.70
N SER A 103 -18.04 -14.62 14.54
CA SER A 103 -17.50 -15.52 15.58
C SER A 103 -18.09 -15.32 16.98
N LEU A 104 -19.12 -14.49 17.16
CA LEU A 104 -19.74 -14.19 18.47
C LEU A 104 -21.22 -14.59 18.60
N GLN A 105 -21.77 -15.37 17.67
CA GLN A 105 -23.13 -15.93 17.81
C GLN A 105 -23.09 -17.43 17.51
N GLY A 106 -22.82 -18.22 18.53
CA GLY A 106 -22.76 -19.67 18.38
C GLY A 106 -22.35 -20.44 19.62
N ARG A 107 -22.83 -20.01 20.80
CA ARG A 107 -22.93 -20.86 21.99
C ARG A 107 -24.14 -20.40 22.80
N HIS A 108 -25.30 -20.98 22.48
CA HIS A 108 -26.43 -21.13 23.37
C HIS A 108 -26.72 -22.62 23.48
#